data_AF-A0A317YKY6-F1
#
_entry.id   AF-A0A317YKY6-F1
#
_cell.length_a   1.000
_cell.length_b   1.000
_cell.length_c   1.000
_cell.angle_alpha   90.00
_cell.angle_beta   90.00
_cell.angle_gamma   90.00
#
_symmetry.space_group_name_H-M   'P 1'
#
loop_
_entity.id
_entity.type
_entity.pdbx_description
1 polymer ?
#
loop_
_entity_poly.entity_id
_entity_poly.type
_entity_poly.pdbx_seq_one_letter_code
_entity_poly.pdbx_strand_id
1 'polypeptide(L)' 'AEVQDVTEGPSVTRFELSVEKGVKVSRITALQDDIKMALAAKDIRIEAPIPGTSRVGIEVPNQNPTTVN' A
#
# COMPACT_ATOMS: atom_id res chain seq x y z
N ALA A 1 -11.34 5.39 4.86
CA ALA A 1 -10.15 5.50 3.99
C ALA A 1 -10.56 4.99 2.63
N GLU A 2 -10.36 5.80 1.60
CA GLU A 2 -10.74 5.46 0.22
C GLU A 2 -9.48 5.35 -0.63
N VAL A 3 -9.47 4.35 -1.53
CA VAL A 3 -8.42 4.21 -2.54
C VAL A 3 -8.62 5.33 -3.55
N GLN A 4 -7.64 6.21 -3.66
CA GLN A 4 -7.65 7.34 -4.59
C GLN A 4 -6.97 6.99 -5.91
N ASP A 5 -5.92 6.17 -5.84
CA ASP A 5 -5.14 5.81 -7.02
C ASP A 5 -4.58 4.40 -6.90
N VAL A 6 -4.41 3.74 -8.05
CA VAL A 6 -3.78 2.43 -8.16
C VAL A 6 -2.79 2.49 -9.30
N THR A 7 -1.52 2.27 -8.98
CA THR A 7 -0.43 2.21 -9.95
C THR A 7 0.11 0.79 -10.00
N GLU A 8 -0.17 0.08 -11.09
CA GLU A 8 0.36 -1.26 -11.34
C GLU A 8 1.75 -1.17 -11.99
N GLY A 9 2.77 -1.59 -11.24
CA GLY A 9 4.13 -1.78 -11.75
C GLY A 9 4.37 -3.22 -12.21
N PRO A 10 5.55 -3.53 -12.78
CA PRO A 10 5.88 -4.87 -13.25
C PRO A 10 5.94 -5.92 -12.12
N SER A 11 6.45 -5.54 -10.95
CA SER A 11 6.66 -6.46 -9.81
C SER A 11 5.70 -6.22 -8.64
N VAL A 12 5.21 -5.00 -8.48
CA VAL A 12 4.37 -4.58 -7.36
C VAL A 12 3.27 -3.65 -7.86
N THR A 13 2.13 -3.69 -7.18
CA THR A 13 1.04 -2.73 -7.34
C THR A 13 1.02 -1.80 -6.13
N ARG A 14 0.99 -0.49 -6.38
CA ARG A 14 0.89 0.53 -5.34
C ARG A 14 -0.53 1.06 -5.26
N PHE A 15 -1.13 0.94 -4.09
CA PHE A 15 -2.43 1.52 -3.75
C PHE A 15 -2.21 2.79 -2.95
N GLU A 16 -2.73 3.92 -3.43
CA GLU A 16 -2.71 5.18 -2.70
C GLU A 16 -4.04 5.41 -2.00
N LEU A 17 -4.00 5.45 -0.67
CA LEU A 17 -5.19 5.66 0.15
C LEU A 17 -5.20 7.07 0.73
N SER A 18 -6.36 7.72 0.62
CA SER A 18 -6.65 8.91 1.40
C SER A 18 -7.10 8.51 2.81
N VAL A 19 -6.47 9.14 3.79
CA VAL A 19 -6.81 8.95 5.20
C VAL A 19 -7.51 10.19 5.70
N GLU A 20 -8.58 10.00 6.47
CA GLU A 20 -9.28 11.12 7.07
C GLU A 20 -8.37 11.88 8.04
N LYS A 21 -8.59 13.19 8.14
CA LYS A 21 -7.89 14.04 9.09
C LYS A 21 -8.15 13.53 10.51
N GLY A 22 -7.08 13.13 11.21
CA GLY A 22 -7.14 12.59 12.57
C GLY A 22 -6.90 11.08 12.67
N VAL A 23 -6.84 10.35 11.56
CA VAL A 23 -6.35 8.97 11.57
C VAL A 23 -4.83 8.98 11.77
N LYS A 24 -4.37 8.42 12.89
CA LYS A 24 -2.94 8.25 13.14
C LYS A 24 -2.35 7.28 12.12
N VAL A 25 -1.26 7.69 11.48
CA VAL A 25 -0.46 6.84 10.58
C VAL A 25 -0.08 5.51 11.24
N SER A 26 0.24 5.54 12.53
CA SER A 26 0.58 4.34 13.31
C SER A 26 -0.51 3.26 13.31
N ARG A 27 -1.79 3.62 13.12
CA ARG A 27 -2.87 2.64 13.01
C ARG A 27 -2.81 1.87 11.70
N ILE A 28 -2.36 2.50 10.62
CA ILE A 28 -2.30 1.86 9.30
C ILE A 28 -1.07 0.97 9.22
N THR A 29 0.07 1.45 9.71
CA THR A 29 1.28 0.63 9.79
C THR A 29 1.12 -0.55 10.76
N ALA A 30 0.28 -0.43 11.79
CA ALA A 30 -0.04 -1.54 12.69
C ALA A 30 -0.91 -2.63 12.03
N LEU A 31 -1.69 -2.29 11.00
CA LEU A 31 -2.51 -3.25 10.25
C LEU A 31 -1.71 -3.98 9.16
N GLN A 32 -0.40 -3.79 9.09
CA GLN A 32 0.44 -4.36 8.03
C GLN A 32 0.29 -5.89 7.96
N ASP A 33 0.37 -6.57 9.10
CA ASP A 33 0.27 -8.04 9.14
C ASP A 33 -1.14 -8.53 8.78
N ASP A 34 -2.17 -7.81 9.24
CA ASP A 34 -3.57 -8.13 8.92
C ASP A 34 -3.86 -7.94 7.43
N ILE A 35 -3.37 -6.86 6.82
CA ILE A 35 -3.51 -6.58 5.37
C ILE A 35 -2.75 -7.64 4.57
N LYS A 36 -1.55 -8.01 5.02
CA LYS A 36 -0.74 -9.07 4.39
C LYS A 36 -1.48 -10.41 4.40
N MET A 37 -2.10 -10.75 5.53
CA MET A 37 -2.93 -11.95 5.66
C MET A 37 -4.16 -11.88 4.75
N ALA A 38 -4.88 -10.76 4.75
CA ALA A 38 -6.10 -10.58 3.95
C ALA A 38 -5.84 -10.66 2.43
N LEU A 39 -4.68 -10.20 1.98
CA LEU A 39 -4.27 -10.22 0.58
C LEU A 39 -3.53 -11.50 0.17
N ALA A 40 -3.30 -12.44 1.11
CA ALA A 40 -2.44 -13.61 0.91
C ALA A 40 -1.06 -13.25 0.30
N ALA A 41 -0.54 -12.08 0.67
CA ALA A 41 0.69 -11.55 0.11
C ALA A 41 1.91 -12.07 0.88
N LYS A 42 2.99 -12.39 0.16
CA LYS A 42 4.27 -12.78 0.80
C LYS A 42 4.87 -11.67 1.64
N ASP A 43 4.70 -10.44 1.20
CA ASP A 43 5.12 -9.25 1.93
C ASP A 43 4.34 -8.03 1.45
N ILE A 44 4.26 -6.98 2.26
CA ILE A 44 3.70 -5.68 1.84
C ILE A 44 4.57 -4.55 2.39
N ARG A 45 4.64 -3.42 1.69
CA ARG A 45 5.33 -2.21 2.17
C ARG A 45 4.34 -1.06 2.31
N ILE A 46 4.25 -0.50 3.51
CA ILE A 46 3.40 0.68 3.78
C ILE A 46 4.29 1.92 3.86
N GLU A 47 4.02 2.89 3.02
CA GLU A 47 4.68 4.20 2.98
C GLU A 47 3.69 5.27 3.44
N ALA A 48 3.89 5.82 4.63
CA ALA A 48 2.97 6.75 5.24
C ALA A 48 3.69 7.88 6.02
N PRO A 49 3.43 9.16 5.71
CA PRO A 49 2.76 9.66 4.50
C PRO A 49 3.67 9.56 3.25
N ILE A 50 3.09 9.45 2.05
CA ILE A 50 3.83 9.60 0.79
C ILE A 50 4.40 11.02 0.73
N PRO A 51 5.73 11.21 0.53
CA PRO A 51 6.36 12.53 0.49
C PRO A 51 5.64 13.49 -0.47
N GLY A 52 5.36 14.71 0.01
CA GLY A 52 4.66 15.72 -0.76
C GLY A 52 3.12 15.56 -0.82
N THR A 53 2.55 14.54 -0.17
CA THR A 53 1.10 14.33 -0.10
C THR A 53 0.64 13.97 1.32
N SER A 54 -0.67 13.98 1.56
CA SER A 54 -1.29 13.49 2.80
C SER A 54 -1.83 12.06 2.66
N ARG A 55 -1.33 11.29 1.69
CA ARG A 55 -1.80 9.95 1.36
C ARG A 55 -0.89 8.88 1.92
N VAL A 56 -1.39 7.65 1.99
CA VAL A 56 -0.64 6.47 2.37
C VAL A 56 -0.50 5.56 1.15
N GLY A 57 0.72 5.16 0.82
CA GLY A 57 1.01 4.20 -0.23
C GLY A 57 1.12 2.80 0.37
N ILE A 58 0.44 1.82 -0.21
CA ILE A 58 0.59 0.41 0.13
C ILE A 58 1.07 -0.32 -1.13
N GLU A 59 2.26 -0.87 -1.07
CA GLU A 59 2.84 -1.67 -2.14
C GLU A 59 2.61 -3.15 -1.84
N VAL A 60 1.99 -3.83 -2.80
CA VAL A 60 1.65 -5.25 -2.73
C VAL A 60 2.34 -5.95 -3.90
N PRO A 61 3.09 -7.04 -3.67
CA PRO A 61 3.66 -7.87 -4.73
C PRO A 61 2.58 -8.39 -5.67
N ASN A 62 2.83 -8.28 -6.97
CA ASN A 62 1.95 -8.87 -7.97
C ASN A 62 2.02 -10.40 -7.87
N GLN A 63 0.89 -11.07 -8.08
CA GLN A 63 0.85 -12.54 -8.10
C GLN A 63 1.67 -13.10 -9.27
N ASN A 64 1.62 -12.43 -10.43
CA ASN A 64 2.43 -12.73 -11.61
C ASN A 64 3.33 -11.53 -11.93
N PRO A 65 4.52 -11.42 -11.31
CA PRO A 65 5.45 -10.33 -11.61
C PRO A 65 6.05 -10.53 -13.00
N THR A 66 6.10 -9.46 -13.79
CA THR A 66 6.74 -9.45 -15.10
C THR A 66 8.23 -9.16 -14.91
N THR A 67 9.08 -10.06 -15.41
CA THR A 67 10.52 -9.81 -15.45
C THR A 67 10.82 -8.69 -16.43
N VAL A 68 11.40 -7.59 -15.93
CA VAL A 68 11.98 -6.55 -16.78
C VAL A 68 13.33 -7.05 -17.30
N ASN A 69 13.49 -7.08 -18.62
CA ASN A 69 14.74 -7.41 -19.30
C ASN A 69 15.54 -6.14 -19.62
#